data_AF-A0A2V2U5G8-F1
#
_entry.id   AF-A0A2V2U5G8-F1
#
_cell.length_a   1.000
_cell.length_b   1.000
_cell.length_c   1.000
_cell.angle_alpha   90.00
_cell.angle_beta   90.00
_cell.angle_gamma   90.00
#
_symmetry.space_group_name_H-M   'P 1'
#
loop_
_entity.id
_entity.type
_entity.pdbx_description
1 polymer ?
#
loop_
_entity_poly.entity_id
_entity_poly.type
_entity_poly.pdbx_seq_one_letter_code
_entity_poly.pdbx_strand_id
1 'polypeptide(L)'
;NLLEELNAEPAISIRKNASTRSKGCPLRRDEVFLVKKLGYEGWKQLKDTGRRWIAEIVFSSIKRVLGEDLFSKKFSAQKVEAGLKVMLYNQFMNL
;
A
#
# COMPACT_ATOMS: atom_id res chain seq x y z
N ASN A 1 -5.03 -6.26 -19.23
CA ASN A 1 -5.13 -6.56 -17.77
C ASN A 1 -4.48 -5.36 -17.10
N LEU A 2 -5.21 -4.58 -16.29
CA LEU A 2 -4.77 -3.23 -15.88
C LEU A 2 -3.34 -3.16 -15.31
N LEU A 3 -2.91 -4.17 -14.55
CA LEU A 3 -1.55 -4.21 -13.99
C LEU A 3 -0.46 -4.35 -15.06
N GLU A 4 -0.76 -5.08 -16.12
CA GLU A 4 0.13 -5.27 -17.27
C GLU A 4 0.26 -3.96 -18.06
N GLU A 5 -0.86 -3.25 -18.25
CA GLU A 5 -0.90 -1.92 -18.87
C GLU A 5 -0.12 -0.87 -18.06
N LEU A 6 -0.14 -0.99 -16.74
CA LEU A 6 0.59 -0.10 -15.82
C LEU A 6 2.03 -0.56 -15.54
N ASN A 7 2.49 -1.66 -16.16
CA ASN A 7 3.78 -2.30 -15.88
C ASN A 7 4.05 -2.48 -14.37
N ALA A 8 3.01 -2.84 -13.63
CA ALA A 8 3.01 -2.94 -12.18
C ALA A 8 3.01 -4.40 -11.74
N GLU A 9 3.86 -4.72 -10.76
CA GLU A 9 3.89 -6.07 -10.21
C GLU A 9 2.66 -6.37 -9.34
N PRO A 10 2.04 -7.55 -9.50
CA PRO A 10 0.98 -7.99 -8.60
C PRO A 10 1.58 -8.37 -7.23
N ALA A 11 1.36 -7.51 -6.22
CA ALA A 11 1.82 -7.72 -4.84
C ALA A 11 0.68 -7.94 -3.83
N ILE A 12 -0.53 -8.25 -4.31
CA ILE A 12 -1.71 -8.47 -3.45
C ILE A 12 -1.68 -9.89 -2.89
N SER A 13 -1.80 -10.02 -1.56
CA SER A 13 -1.81 -11.31 -0.87
C SER A 13 -2.91 -12.23 -1.39
N ILE A 14 -2.54 -13.48 -1.65
CA ILE A 14 -3.43 -14.51 -2.18
C ILE A 14 -3.93 -15.40 -1.04
N ARG A 15 -5.21 -15.76 -1.08
CA ARG A 15 -5.79 -16.70 -0.10
C ARG A 15 -5.24 -18.10 -0.30
N LYS A 16 -5.07 -18.85 0.80
CA LYS A 16 -4.58 -20.26 0.77
C LYS A 16 -5.33 -21.15 -0.24
N ASN A 17 -6.64 -20.97 -0.36
CA ASN A 17 -7.51 -21.76 -1.26
C ASN A 17 -7.75 -21.09 -2.62
N ALA A 18 -6.87 -20.19 -3.06
CA ALA A 18 -7.03 -19.51 -4.33
C ALA A 18 -6.98 -20.50 -5.50
N SER A 19 -7.89 -20.28 -6.47
CA SER A 19 -7.95 -21.09 -7.68
C SER A 19 -6.79 -20.74 -8.62
N THR A 20 -6.24 -21.76 -9.28
CA THR A 20 -5.26 -21.62 -10.37
C THR A 20 -5.92 -21.35 -11.73
N ARG A 21 -7.25 -21.20 -11.78
CA ARG A 21 -7.95 -20.83 -13.02
C ARG A 21 -7.76 -19.34 -13.29
N SER A 22 -7.24 -19.00 -14.48
CA SER A 22 -7.26 -17.63 -15.00
C SER A 22 -8.68 -17.32 -15.47
N LYS A 23 -9.51 -16.77 -14.58
CA LYS A 23 -10.82 -16.20 -14.92
C LYS A 23 -10.62 -14.78 -15.47
N GLY A 24 -9.84 -14.64 -16.54
CA GLY A 24 -9.54 -13.34 -17.17
C GLY A 24 -8.38 -12.55 -16.54
N CYS A 25 -7.66 -13.13 -15.58
CA CYS A 25 -6.47 -12.50 -14.98
C CYS A 25 -5.31 -13.50 -14.91
N PRO A 26 -4.48 -13.60 -15.98
CA PRO A 26 -3.34 -14.51 -16.03
C PRO A 26 -2.30 -14.22 -14.93
N LEU A 27 -1.96 -12.94 -14.73
CA LEU A 27 -1.03 -12.51 -13.67
C LEU A 27 -1.42 -13.04 -12.28
N ARG A 28 -2.71 -13.00 -11.94
CA ARG A 28 -3.20 -13.56 -10.67
C ARG A 28 -2.98 -15.07 -10.60
N ARG A 29 -3.21 -15.80 -11.68
CA ARG A 29 -2.97 -17.26 -11.74
C ARG A 29 -1.49 -17.54 -11.48
N ASP A 30 -0.59 -16.79 -12.09
CA ASP A 30 0.86 -17.01 -11.96
C ASP A 30 1.35 -16.77 -10.54
N GLU A 31 0.83 -15.74 -9.87
CA GLU A 31 1.11 -15.50 -8.46
C GLU A 31 0.54 -16.62 -7.56
N VAL A 32 -0.63 -17.20 -7.88
CA VAL A 32 -1.16 -18.38 -7.16
C VAL A 32 -0.22 -19.57 -7.31
N PHE A 33 0.35 -19.78 -8.50
CA PHE A 33 1.36 -20.83 -8.71
C PHE A 33 2.65 -20.54 -7.93
N LEU A 34 3.09 -19.29 -7.91
CA LEU A 34 4.29 -18.87 -7.20
C LEU A 34 4.16 -19.10 -5.69
N VAL A 35 3.02 -18.73 -5.09
CA VAL A 35 2.70 -19.02 -3.68
C VAL A 35 2.68 -20.52 -3.41
N LYS A 36 2.11 -21.33 -4.31
CA LYS A 36 2.10 -22.80 -4.15
C LYS A 36 3.51 -23.42 -4.23
N LYS A 37 4.41 -22.83 -5.02
CA LYS A 37 5.78 -23.31 -5.21
C LYS A 37 6.72 -22.88 -4.08
N LEU A 38 6.65 -21.62 -3.66
CA LEU A 38 7.56 -21.02 -2.66
C LEU A 38 7.00 -21.05 -1.22
N GLY A 39 5.72 -21.34 -1.06
CA GLY A 39 5.00 -21.07 0.19
C GLY A 39 4.67 -19.58 0.35
N TYR A 40 3.77 -19.27 1.30
CA TYR A 40 3.32 -17.90 1.54
C TYR A 40 4.46 -16.97 2.01
N GLU A 41 5.30 -17.43 2.95
CA GLU A 41 6.40 -16.60 3.48
C GLU A 41 7.48 -16.33 2.42
N GLY A 42 7.85 -17.34 1.61
CA GLY A 42 8.81 -17.15 0.52
C GLY A 42 8.29 -16.17 -0.55
N TRP A 43 6.99 -16.28 -0.89
CA TRP A 43 6.33 -15.32 -1.77
C TRP A 43 6.28 -13.91 -1.17
N LYS A 44 5.95 -13.79 0.12
CA LYS A 44 5.85 -12.53 0.87
C LYS A 44 7.19 -11.78 0.88
N GLN A 45 8.29 -12.51 1.05
CA GLN A 45 9.65 -11.98 1.00
C GLN A 45 10.04 -11.58 -0.43
N LEU A 46 9.76 -12.41 -1.43
CA LEU A 46 10.07 -12.13 -2.83
C LEU A 46 9.34 -10.87 -3.35
N LYS A 47 8.09 -10.67 -2.94
CA LYS A 47 7.28 -9.51 -3.34
C LYS A 47 7.45 -8.29 -2.44
N ASP A 48 8.29 -8.39 -1.41
CA ASP A 48 8.51 -7.36 -0.39
C ASP A 48 7.21 -6.68 0.06
N THR A 49 6.18 -7.51 0.32
CA THR A 49 4.82 -7.03 0.60
C THR A 49 4.74 -6.12 1.83
N GLY A 50 5.75 -6.17 2.70
CA GLY A 50 5.91 -5.27 3.84
C GLY A 50 5.99 -3.80 3.41
N ARG A 51 6.56 -3.50 2.24
CA ARG A 51 6.63 -2.12 1.72
C ARG A 51 5.26 -1.49 1.48
N ARG A 52 4.23 -2.30 1.24
CA ARG A 52 2.86 -1.80 1.04
C ARG A 52 2.32 -1.07 2.27
N TRP A 53 2.80 -1.42 3.46
CA TRP A 53 2.38 -0.82 4.73
C TRP A 53 3.13 0.48 5.04
N ILE A 54 4.20 0.83 4.32
CA ILE A 54 5.00 2.02 4.62
C ILE A 54 4.14 3.29 4.55
N ALA A 55 3.28 3.42 3.54
CA ALA A 55 2.39 4.57 3.43
C ALA A 55 1.41 4.66 4.61
N GLU A 56 0.84 3.53 5.03
CA GLU A 56 -0.07 3.46 6.19
C GLU A 56 0.64 3.83 7.50
N ILE A 57 1.89 3.39 7.67
CA ILE A 57 2.74 3.75 8.82
C ILE A 57 3.00 5.26 8.83
N VAL A 58 3.35 5.85 7.69
CA VAL A 58 3.59 7.30 7.59
C VAL A 58 2.34 8.08 7.96
N PHE A 59 1.17 7.74 7.40
CA PHE A 59 -0.08 8.40 7.75
C PHE A 59 -0.45 8.22 9.22
N SER A 60 -0.25 7.02 9.78
CA SER A 60 -0.48 6.75 11.20
C SER A 60 0.43 7.60 12.09
N SER A 61 1.70 7.75 11.70
CA SER A 61 2.69 8.53 12.44
C SER A 61 2.35 10.02 12.42
N ILE A 62 2.02 10.58 11.26
CA ILE A 62 1.60 11.98 11.12
C ILE A 62 0.39 12.28 12.02
N LYS A 63 -0.63 11.41 12.00
CA LYS A 63 -1.82 11.58 12.84
C LYS A 63 -1.53 11.50 14.34
N ARG A 64 -0.60 10.64 14.76
CA ARG A 64 -0.19 10.54 16.18
C ARG A 64 0.56 11.78 16.64
N VAL A 65 1.42 12.35 15.80
CA VAL A 65 2.27 13.50 16.16
C VAL A 65 1.50 14.82 16.08
N LEU A 66 0.67 15.00 15.05
CA LEU A 66 0.05 16.30 14.72
C LEU A 66 -1.49 16.29 14.85
N GLY A 67 -2.06 15.20 15.34
CA GLY A 67 -3.50 14.98 15.41
C GLY A 67 -4.14 14.70 14.05
N GLU A 68 -5.30 14.06 14.06
CA GLU A 68 -6.06 13.76 12.83
C GLU A 68 -7.07 14.85 12.45
N ASP A 69 -7.49 15.68 13.41
CA ASP A 69 -8.52 16.67 13.19
C ASP A 69 -8.06 17.83 12.31
N LEU A 70 -8.98 18.30 11.47
CA LEU A 70 -8.85 19.52 10.68
C LEU A 70 -9.89 20.51 11.20
N PHE A 71 -9.48 21.76 11.44
CA PHE A 71 -10.34 22.76 12.08
C PHE A 71 -11.21 23.49 11.07
N SER A 72 -10.74 23.65 9.84
CA SER A 72 -11.52 24.32 8.79
C SER A 72 -12.76 23.54 8.38
N LYS A 73 -13.85 24.27 8.14
CA LYS A 73 -15.10 23.76 7.54
C LYS A 73 -15.09 23.74 6.01
N LYS A 74 -14.13 24.44 5.38
CA LYS A 74 -14.00 24.52 3.91
C LYS A 74 -12.98 23.51 3.42
N PHE A 75 -13.38 22.67 2.46
CA PHE A 75 -12.52 21.61 1.90
C PHE A 75 -11.21 22.14 1.30
N SER A 76 -11.24 23.31 0.66
CA SER A 76 -10.02 23.94 0.12
C SER A 76 -9.00 24.26 1.21
N ALA A 77 -9.44 24.78 2.35
CA ALA A 77 -8.58 25.09 3.49
C ALA A 77 -8.17 23.83 4.26
N GLN A 78 -9.03 22.81 4.36
CA GLN A 78 -8.66 21.50 4.92
C GLN A 78 -7.48 20.85 4.18
N LYS A 79 -7.43 20.97 2.85
CA LYS A 79 -6.28 20.50 2.06
C LYS A 79 -4.99 21.23 2.41
N VAL A 80 -5.06 22.54 2.64
CA VAL A 80 -3.90 23.35 3.05
C VAL A 80 -3.44 22.96 4.45
N GLU A 81 -4.37 22.79 5.40
CA GLU A 81 -4.06 22.32 6.76
C GLU A 81 -3.39 20.94 6.77
N ALA A 82 -3.97 19.97 6.03
CA ALA A 82 -3.39 18.64 5.90
C ALA A 82 -1.99 18.67 5.25
N GLY A 83 -1.81 19.48 4.21
CA GLY A 83 -0.52 19.70 3.57
C GLY A 83 0.52 20.27 4.53
N LEU A 84 0.14 21.29 5.33
CA LEU A 84 1.01 21.89 6.33
C LEU A 84 1.44 20.88 7.40
N LYS A 85 0.53 20.01 7.86
CA LYS A 85 0.88 18.93 8.79
C LYS A 85 1.93 17.99 8.20
N VAL A 86 1.77 17.57 6.94
CA VAL A 86 2.77 16.71 6.27
C VAL A 86 4.12 17.42 6.16
N MET A 87 4.14 18.70 5.77
CA MET A 87 5.38 19.49 5.67
C MET A 87 6.09 19.62 7.01
N LEU A 88 5.35 19.89 8.09
CA LEU A 88 5.91 19.96 9.45
C LEU A 88 6.46 18.62 9.92
N TYR A 89 5.73 17.52 9.69
CA TYR A 89 6.21 16.18 10.01
C TYR A 89 7.51 15.85 9.28
N ASN A 90 7.59 16.16 7.98
CA ASN A 90 8.82 15.95 7.21
C ASN A 90 9.99 16.78 7.76
N GLN A 91 9.74 18.00 8.22
CA GLN A 91 10.77 18.81 8.86
C GLN A 91 11.24 18.20 10.18
N PHE A 92 10.33 17.67 11.01
CA PHE A 92 10.71 16.97 12.25
C PHE A 92 11.52 15.70 12.01
N MET A 93 11.23 14.97 10.93
CA MET A 93 12.00 13.77 10.56
C MET A 93 13.38 14.07 9.98
N ASN A 94 13.62 15.31 9.55
CA ASN A 94 14.90 15.76 8.97
C ASN A 94 15.83 16.44 9.99
N LEU A 95 15.38 16.63 11.24
CA LEU A 95 16.19 17.13 12.36
C LEU A 95 16.91 15.97 13.06
#